data_AF-A0A8H6XL94-F1
#
_entry.id   AF-A0A8H6XL94-F1
#
_cell.length_a   1.000
_cell.length_b   1.000
_cell.length_c   1.000
_cell.angle_alpha   90.00
_cell.angle_beta   90.00
_cell.angle_gamma   90.00
#
_symmetry.space_group_name_H-M   'P 1'
#
loop_
_entity.id
_entity.type
_entity.pdbx_description
1 polymer ?
#
loop_
_entity_poly.entity_id
_entity_poly.type
_entity_poly.pdbx_seq_one_letter_code
_entity_poly.pdbx_strand_id
1 'polypeptide(L)'
;MYALNLRSLGATVLGTLLASSAVAVPATTQVLTPKGLRPAAGLIQVPAGGRIEHVGDELHLIAADGAVLHVASKGTSPSPNTAPPTPEETGWITYANWLNTVLVGDGAHIGSFNTTWTVPPVPAAWHNQTVFLFNALEPDSFDEIVQPVLQYGVSAAGGGQFWAVASWYINKGTTFVTTPIAVNPGRSLQAEMQLDGTGPGTFNYSCSFTNVEGTTLQVNGAKELRWATLTLEAYNITESDDYPAGSTVFSGTNIQYSNGSFPNMQWSVVNDPADGLSTNINVEGSSNAMITITY
;
A
#
# COMPACT_ATOMS: atom_id res chain seq x y z
N MET A 1 -3.83 28.45 84.08
CA MET A 1 -4.34 29.83 84.08
C MET A 1 -3.90 30.45 82.76
N TYR A 2 -4.86 31.00 82.00
CA TYR A 2 -4.76 31.71 80.71
C TYR A 2 -4.35 30.95 79.43
N ALA A 3 -5.36 30.77 78.57
CA ALA A 3 -5.24 30.79 77.12
C ALA A 3 -5.17 32.24 76.62
N LEU A 4 -4.50 32.50 75.50
CA LEU A 4 -4.95 33.46 74.48
C LEU A 4 -4.20 33.31 73.13
N ASN A 5 -4.98 32.92 72.11
CA ASN A 5 -5.02 33.28 70.68
C ASN A 5 -3.78 33.58 69.81
N LEU A 6 -3.66 32.73 68.77
CA LEU A 6 -3.53 32.96 67.32
C LEU A 6 -2.88 34.27 66.80
N ARG A 7 -1.86 34.08 65.94
CA ARG A 7 -1.74 34.76 64.64
C ARG A 7 -1.25 33.79 63.58
N SER A 8 -1.95 33.77 62.44
CA SER A 8 -1.60 33.02 61.24
C SER A 8 -0.47 33.71 60.47
N LEU A 9 0.42 32.91 59.88
CA LEU A 9 1.20 33.28 58.71
C LEU A 9 1.13 32.12 57.72
N GLY A 10 0.58 32.40 56.53
CA GLY A 10 0.55 31.48 55.41
C GLY A 10 1.96 31.29 54.85
N ALA A 11 2.35 30.02 54.66
CA ALA A 11 3.56 29.65 53.95
C ALA A 11 3.18 29.20 52.54
N THR A 12 3.54 30.00 51.54
CA THR A 12 3.47 29.64 50.13
C THR A 12 4.61 28.66 49.82
N VAL A 13 4.28 27.40 49.54
CA VAL A 13 5.23 26.40 49.05
C VAL A 13 5.39 26.61 47.55
N LEU A 14 6.53 27.15 47.12
CA LEU A 14 6.94 27.16 45.71
C LEU A 14 7.40 25.73 45.35
N GLY A 15 6.54 24.99 44.66
CA GLY A 15 6.92 23.72 44.03
C GLY A 15 7.71 23.97 42.76
N THR A 16 8.99 23.62 42.76
CA THR A 16 9.82 23.55 41.55
C THR A 16 9.31 22.42 40.65
N LEU A 17 8.67 22.77 39.54
CA LEU A 17 8.45 21.85 38.41
C LEU A 17 9.81 21.50 37.80
N LEU A 18 10.24 20.25 37.93
CA LEU A 18 11.28 19.69 37.08
C LEU A 18 10.67 19.49 35.68
N ALA A 19 11.01 20.36 34.75
CA ALA A 19 10.70 20.17 33.34
C ALA A 19 11.50 18.96 32.84
N SER A 20 10.81 17.84 32.58
CA SER A 20 11.34 16.76 31.76
C SER A 20 11.56 17.33 30.37
N SER A 21 12.83 17.56 30.01
CA SER A 21 13.21 17.85 28.64
C SER A 21 12.95 16.60 27.80
N ALA A 22 11.83 16.59 27.09
CA ALA A 22 11.58 15.62 26.03
C ALA A 22 12.74 15.72 25.03
N VAL A 23 13.56 14.67 24.97
CA VAL A 23 14.55 14.52 23.92
C VAL A 23 13.77 14.36 22.61
N ALA A 24 13.80 15.38 21.76
CA ALA A 24 13.25 15.29 20.42
C ALA A 24 14.06 14.22 19.67
N VAL A 25 13.47 13.04 19.46
CA VAL A 25 13.96 12.07 18.50
C VAL A 25 13.87 12.75 17.13
N PRO A 26 14.94 12.81 16.32
CA PRO A 26 14.87 13.38 14.99
C PRO A 26 13.78 12.63 14.20
N ALA A 27 12.80 13.36 13.68
CA ALA A 27 11.83 12.79 12.75
C ALA A 27 12.61 12.19 11.58
N THR A 28 12.40 10.90 11.28
CA THR A 28 13.01 10.28 10.12
C THR A 28 12.54 11.03 8.87
N THR A 29 13.48 11.48 8.03
CA THR A 29 13.15 12.20 6.80
C THR A 29 12.49 11.28 5.77
N GLN A 30 12.62 9.96 5.96
CA GLN A 30 12.01 8.92 5.16
C GLN A 30 11.14 7.99 6.01
N VAL A 31 10.12 7.41 5.36
CA VAL A 31 9.21 6.41 5.89
C VAL A 31 9.08 5.26 4.90
N LEU A 32 8.88 4.05 5.41
CA LEU A 32 8.76 2.85 4.60
C LEU A 32 7.36 2.72 4.01
N THR A 33 7.24 2.39 2.73
CA THR A 33 5.98 2.19 2.00
C THR A 33 6.05 0.88 1.20
N PRO A 34 4.93 0.32 0.70
CA PRO A 34 4.91 -0.82 -0.23
C PRO A 34 5.32 -0.40 -1.66
N LYS A 35 6.47 0.29 -1.73
CA LYS A 35 7.24 0.74 -2.90
C LYS A 35 8.52 1.44 -2.42
N GLY A 36 9.16 0.91 -1.38
CA GLY A 36 10.39 1.46 -0.82
C GLY A 36 10.25 2.65 0.12
N LEU A 37 11.40 3.25 0.45
CA LEU A 37 11.50 4.44 1.30
C LEU A 37 11.03 5.69 0.56
N ARG A 38 10.19 6.49 1.21
CA ARG A 38 9.62 7.74 0.68
C ARG A 38 9.82 8.88 1.66
N PRO A 39 9.87 10.16 1.21
CA PRO A 39 9.89 11.29 2.12
C PRO A 39 8.68 11.30 3.05
N ALA A 40 8.92 11.43 4.36
CA ALA A 40 7.85 11.44 5.37
C ALA A 40 6.80 12.54 5.11
N ALA A 41 7.25 13.69 4.63
CA ALA A 41 6.39 14.83 4.30
C ALA A 41 5.45 14.58 3.10
N GLY A 42 5.73 13.56 2.28
CA GLY A 42 4.91 13.18 1.13
C GLY A 42 3.82 12.16 1.47
N LEU A 43 3.73 11.70 2.72
CA LEU A 43 2.71 10.74 3.15
C LEU A 43 1.43 11.48 3.57
N ILE A 44 0.31 11.10 2.98
CA ILE A 44 -1.00 11.70 3.24
C ILE A 44 -2.02 10.59 3.52
N GLN A 45 -2.64 10.66 4.69
CA GLN A 45 -3.75 9.78 5.02
C GLN A 45 -5.04 10.26 4.36
N VAL A 46 -5.73 9.37 3.67
CA VAL A 46 -7.01 9.63 3.00
C VAL A 46 -8.14 9.35 3.98
N PRO A 47 -8.97 10.35 4.33
CA PRO A 47 -10.12 10.13 5.18
C PRO A 47 -11.18 9.29 4.46
N ALA A 48 -12.06 8.66 5.23
CA ALA A 48 -13.16 7.87 4.68
C ALA A 48 -14.00 8.70 3.69
N GLY A 49 -14.27 8.12 2.51
CA GLY A 49 -14.98 8.78 1.42
C GLY A 49 -14.19 9.88 0.68
N GLY A 50 -12.92 10.10 1.06
CA GLY A 50 -12.02 10.96 0.31
C GLY A 50 -11.55 10.33 -1.00
N ARG A 51 -11.09 11.16 -1.92
CA ARG A 51 -10.57 10.75 -3.24
C ARG A 51 -9.40 11.61 -3.66
N ILE A 52 -8.54 11.07 -4.52
CA ILE A 52 -7.44 11.79 -5.15
C ILE A 52 -7.89 12.25 -6.54
N GLU A 53 -7.65 13.52 -6.86
CA GLU A 53 -7.91 14.07 -8.19
C GLU A 53 -6.62 14.62 -8.80
N HIS A 54 -6.34 14.20 -10.04
CA HIS A 54 -5.27 14.74 -10.85
C HIS A 54 -5.73 16.07 -11.48
N VAL A 55 -5.05 17.17 -11.13
CA VAL A 55 -5.37 18.52 -11.62
C VAL A 55 -4.12 19.16 -12.19
N GLY A 56 -3.94 19.13 -13.52
CA GLY A 56 -2.71 19.61 -14.15
C GLY A 56 -1.48 18.85 -13.63
N ASP A 57 -0.52 19.55 -13.04
CA ASP A 57 0.69 18.96 -12.42
C ASP A 57 0.53 18.66 -10.91
N GLU A 58 -0.69 18.79 -10.39
CA GLU A 58 -1.02 18.63 -8.98
C GLU A 58 -1.90 17.40 -8.71
N LEU A 59 -1.84 16.93 -7.47
CA LEU A 59 -2.71 15.92 -6.87
C LEU A 59 -3.49 16.60 -5.75
N HIS A 60 -4.81 16.59 -5.88
CA HIS A 60 -5.71 17.16 -4.88
C HIS A 60 -6.34 16.03 -4.08
N LEU A 61 -6.18 16.05 -2.76
CA LEU A 61 -6.99 15.20 -1.88
C LEU A 61 -8.30 15.92 -1.62
N ILE A 62 -9.40 15.33 -2.06
CA ILE A 62 -10.74 15.86 -1.87
C ILE A 62 -11.47 15.04 -0.80
N ALA A 63 -12.06 15.72 0.17
CA ALA A 63 -12.94 15.12 1.17
C ALA A 63 -14.26 14.63 0.57
N ALA A 64 -15.00 13.84 1.34
CA ALA A 64 -16.32 13.32 0.95
C ALA A 64 -17.35 14.44 0.67
N ASP A 65 -17.22 15.60 1.33
CA ASP A 65 -18.10 16.77 1.12
C ASP A 65 -17.65 17.67 -0.05
N GLY A 66 -16.57 17.32 -0.73
CA GLY A 66 -16.00 18.08 -1.85
C GLY A 66 -14.93 19.10 -1.47
N ALA A 67 -14.59 19.27 -0.18
CA ALA A 67 -13.52 20.18 0.23
C ALA A 67 -12.13 19.67 -0.19
N VAL A 68 -11.28 20.55 -0.70
CA VAL A 68 -9.86 20.24 -0.94
C VAL A 68 -9.12 20.25 0.40
N LEU A 69 -8.61 19.08 0.82
CA LEU A 69 -7.86 18.92 2.07
C LEU A 69 -6.35 19.10 1.90
N HIS A 70 -5.83 18.72 0.74
CA HIS A 70 -4.41 18.79 0.46
C HIS A 70 -4.15 18.98 -1.04
N VAL A 71 -3.07 19.68 -1.38
CA VAL A 71 -2.57 19.84 -2.74
C VAL A 71 -1.08 19.50 -2.74
N ALA A 72 -0.69 18.53 -3.58
CA ALA A 72 0.70 18.10 -3.71
C ALA A 72 1.12 18.08 -5.19
N SER A 73 2.42 18.17 -5.47
CA SER A 73 2.94 18.04 -6.83
C SER A 73 3.11 16.56 -7.23
N LYS A 74 2.86 16.23 -8.51
CA LYS A 74 3.03 14.87 -9.08
C LYS A 74 4.48 14.37 -9.18
N GLY A 75 5.46 15.24 -8.92
CA GLY A 75 6.87 14.97 -9.24
C GLY A 75 7.10 14.82 -10.76
N THR A 76 8.35 14.64 -11.17
CA THR A 76 8.73 14.52 -12.60
C THR A 76 8.72 13.06 -13.07
N SER A 77 7.89 12.67 -14.03
CA SER A 77 7.88 11.30 -14.57
C SER A 77 9.21 10.95 -15.28
N PRO A 78 9.80 9.77 -15.05
CA PRO A 78 10.84 9.24 -15.94
C PRO A 78 10.23 8.83 -17.31
N SER A 79 11.09 8.61 -18.30
CA SER A 79 10.68 8.06 -19.60
C SER A 79 10.00 6.69 -19.42
N PRO A 80 9.03 6.33 -20.28
CA PRO A 80 8.37 5.03 -20.22
C PRO A 80 9.41 3.90 -20.25
N ASN A 81 9.29 2.94 -19.34
CA ASN A 81 10.12 1.75 -19.32
C ASN A 81 9.23 0.54 -19.61
N THR A 82 9.64 -0.31 -20.54
CA THR A 82 8.92 -1.55 -20.88
C THR A 82 9.50 -2.78 -20.18
N ALA A 83 10.57 -2.62 -19.40
CA ALA A 83 11.12 -3.69 -18.60
C ALA A 83 10.40 -3.78 -17.24
N PRO A 84 10.18 -4.99 -16.71
CA PRO A 84 9.65 -5.15 -15.35
C PRO A 84 10.61 -4.54 -14.31
N PRO A 85 10.10 -4.00 -13.19
CA PRO A 85 10.93 -3.45 -12.12
C PRO A 85 11.82 -4.55 -11.52
N THR A 86 13.11 -4.28 -11.34
CA THR A 86 14.02 -5.30 -10.77
C THR A 86 13.87 -5.39 -9.24
N PRO A 87 13.91 -6.61 -8.65
CA PRO A 87 13.79 -6.85 -7.20
C PRO A 87 14.65 -5.94 -6.29
N GLU A 88 15.91 -5.74 -6.67
CA GLU A 88 16.91 -5.05 -5.83
C GLU A 88 16.66 -3.54 -5.69
N GLU A 89 15.84 -2.93 -6.55
CA GLU A 89 15.60 -1.48 -6.56
C GLU A 89 14.31 -1.07 -5.81
N THR A 90 13.41 -2.01 -5.54
CA THR A 90 12.05 -1.72 -5.01
C THR A 90 11.73 -2.39 -3.69
N GLY A 91 12.58 -3.32 -3.21
CA GLY A 91 12.29 -4.20 -2.06
C GLY A 91 11.37 -5.37 -2.41
N TRP A 92 10.97 -5.50 -3.68
CA TRP A 92 10.20 -6.64 -4.17
C TRP A 92 11.10 -7.86 -4.18
N ILE A 93 10.67 -8.94 -3.54
CA ILE A 93 11.50 -10.13 -3.37
C ILE A 93 11.16 -11.16 -4.45
N THR A 94 9.87 -11.47 -4.57
CA THR A 94 9.35 -12.36 -5.62
C THR A 94 7.97 -11.92 -6.05
N TYR A 95 7.64 -12.13 -7.32
CA TYR A 95 6.36 -11.70 -7.88
C TYR A 95 5.98 -12.41 -9.17
N ALA A 96 4.69 -12.37 -9.49
CA ALA A 96 4.15 -12.64 -10.81
C ALA A 96 3.65 -11.33 -11.43
N ASN A 97 3.92 -11.10 -12.70
CA ASN A 97 3.51 -9.89 -13.41
C ASN A 97 3.00 -10.18 -14.82
N TRP A 98 2.23 -9.24 -15.36
CA TRP A 98 1.81 -9.22 -16.74
C TRP A 98 1.65 -7.78 -17.23
N LEU A 99 2.13 -7.52 -18.46
CA LEU A 99 1.92 -6.26 -19.16
C LEU A 99 0.77 -6.41 -20.17
N ASN A 100 -0.24 -5.57 -20.04
CA ASN A 100 -1.20 -5.35 -21.11
C ASN A 100 -0.54 -4.60 -22.28
N THR A 101 -0.14 -5.32 -23.33
CA THR A 101 0.50 -4.73 -24.51
C THR A 101 -0.49 -4.12 -25.51
N VAL A 102 -1.80 -4.31 -25.32
CA VAL A 102 -2.82 -3.70 -26.18
C VAL A 102 -2.83 -2.18 -25.95
N LEU A 103 -2.98 -1.41 -27.03
CA LEU A 103 -2.84 0.05 -27.00
C LEU A 103 -4.17 0.75 -26.65
N VAL A 104 -4.04 1.97 -26.12
CA VAL A 104 -5.13 2.91 -25.88
C VAL A 104 -5.95 3.11 -27.15
N GLY A 105 -7.25 2.81 -27.10
CA GLY A 105 -8.20 3.02 -28.21
C GLY A 105 -8.96 1.76 -28.64
N ASP A 106 -8.43 0.58 -28.34
CA ASP A 106 -9.08 -0.70 -28.71
C ASP A 106 -10.13 -1.17 -27.69
N GLY A 107 -10.43 -0.35 -26.66
CA GLY A 107 -11.36 -0.69 -25.58
C GLY A 107 -10.89 -1.82 -24.66
N ALA A 108 -9.59 -2.15 -24.72
CA ALA A 108 -8.94 -3.23 -24.00
C ALA A 108 -8.07 -2.72 -22.84
N HIS A 109 -8.53 -1.70 -22.12
CA HIS A 109 -7.92 -1.27 -20.87
C HIS A 109 -8.13 -2.35 -19.81
N ILE A 110 -7.23 -2.48 -18.83
CA ILE A 110 -7.52 -3.31 -17.66
C ILE A 110 -8.73 -2.68 -16.95
N GLY A 111 -9.87 -3.35 -17.03
CA GLY A 111 -11.13 -2.94 -16.44
C GLY A 111 -11.25 -3.36 -14.98
N SER A 112 -10.76 -4.55 -14.66
CA SER A 112 -10.68 -5.04 -13.28
C SER A 112 -9.46 -5.91 -13.05
N PHE A 113 -8.93 -5.85 -11.83
CA PHE A 113 -7.95 -6.80 -11.32
C PHE A 113 -8.32 -7.17 -9.88
N ASN A 114 -8.81 -8.40 -9.70
CA ASN A 114 -9.25 -8.91 -8.41
C ASN A 114 -8.59 -10.25 -8.08
N THR A 115 -8.46 -10.53 -6.78
CA THR A 115 -7.94 -11.80 -6.27
C THR A 115 -8.30 -11.97 -4.79
N THR A 116 -8.37 -13.22 -4.34
CA THR A 116 -8.69 -13.59 -2.97
C THR A 116 -7.54 -14.36 -2.35
N TRP A 117 -7.14 -14.00 -1.15
CA TRP A 117 -6.16 -14.75 -0.38
C TRP A 117 -6.47 -14.76 1.11
N THR A 118 -5.80 -15.62 1.85
CA THR A 118 -5.95 -15.73 3.30
C THR A 118 -4.78 -15.02 3.98
N VAL A 119 -5.05 -14.23 5.01
CA VAL A 119 -4.02 -13.62 5.85
C VAL A 119 -3.15 -14.75 6.44
N PRO A 120 -1.84 -14.78 6.16
CA PRO A 120 -0.97 -15.85 6.64
C PRO A 120 -0.76 -15.75 8.16
N PRO A 121 -0.16 -16.78 8.80
CA PRO A 121 0.32 -16.66 10.17
C PRO A 121 1.21 -15.42 10.34
N VAL A 122 1.31 -14.90 11.55
CA VAL A 122 2.37 -13.91 11.84
C VAL A 122 3.74 -14.60 11.77
N PRO A 123 4.80 -13.89 11.38
CA PRO A 123 6.18 -14.39 11.51
C PRO A 123 6.50 -14.94 12.90
N ALA A 124 7.37 -15.94 12.96
CA ALA A 124 7.76 -16.60 14.21
C ALA A 124 8.78 -15.76 15.01
N ALA A 125 9.57 -14.95 14.31
CA ALA A 125 10.51 -14.01 14.89
C ALA A 125 10.08 -12.55 14.63
N TRP A 126 10.58 -11.63 15.47
CA TRP A 126 10.42 -10.19 15.27
C TRP A 126 11.76 -9.48 15.41
N HIS A 127 12.25 -8.98 14.27
CA HIS A 127 13.48 -8.20 14.15
C HIS A 127 13.21 -6.79 13.61
N ASN A 128 11.98 -6.30 13.76
CA ASN A 128 11.49 -5.07 13.12
C ASN A 128 11.41 -5.17 11.60
N GLN A 129 11.17 -6.37 11.09
CA GLN A 129 10.86 -6.61 9.70
C GLN A 129 9.52 -6.00 9.30
N THR A 130 9.39 -5.72 8.02
CA THR A 130 8.11 -5.35 7.40
C THR A 130 7.88 -6.26 6.22
N VAL A 131 6.68 -6.80 6.10
CA VAL A 131 6.26 -7.68 5.02
C VAL A 131 4.99 -7.09 4.39
N PHE A 132 5.00 -6.95 3.07
CA PHE A 132 3.88 -6.52 2.26
C PHE A 132 3.49 -7.62 1.28
N LEU A 133 2.18 -7.88 1.19
CA LEU A 133 1.56 -8.79 0.24
C LEU A 133 0.42 -8.06 -0.46
N PHE A 134 0.47 -8.00 -1.79
CA PHE A 134 -0.51 -7.23 -2.55
C PHE A 134 -0.60 -7.64 -4.02
N ASN A 135 -1.73 -7.29 -4.62
CA ASN A 135 -1.85 -7.09 -6.06
C ASN A 135 -1.71 -5.60 -6.40
N ALA A 136 -1.20 -5.27 -7.58
CA ALA A 136 -0.94 -3.89 -7.98
C ALA A 136 -1.25 -3.63 -9.45
N LEU A 137 -1.60 -2.38 -9.75
CA LEU A 137 -1.64 -1.83 -11.11
C LEU A 137 -0.70 -0.63 -11.24
N GLU A 138 0.12 -0.61 -12.30
CA GLU A 138 1.11 0.46 -12.58
C GLU A 138 1.08 0.92 -14.05
N PRO A 139 1.41 2.18 -14.35
CA PRO A 139 1.62 2.63 -15.71
C PRO A 139 3.01 2.21 -16.22
N ASP A 140 3.25 2.29 -17.52
CA ASP A 140 4.57 2.00 -18.12
C ASP A 140 5.70 2.93 -17.62
N SER A 141 5.35 4.09 -17.05
CA SER A 141 6.32 4.98 -16.42
C SER A 141 6.69 4.59 -14.99
N PHE A 142 6.01 3.61 -14.39
CA PHE A 142 6.19 3.12 -13.01
C PHE A 142 6.20 4.21 -11.92
N ASP A 143 5.67 5.40 -12.22
CA ASP A 143 5.66 6.54 -11.33
C ASP A 143 4.35 6.70 -10.57
N GLU A 144 3.38 5.82 -10.84
CA GLU A 144 2.12 5.67 -10.13
C GLU A 144 1.91 4.19 -9.80
N ILE A 145 1.20 3.88 -8.72
CA ILE A 145 0.75 2.52 -8.39
C ILE A 145 -0.51 2.62 -7.55
N VAL A 146 -1.51 1.82 -7.87
CA VAL A 146 -2.65 1.54 -6.98
C VAL A 146 -2.53 0.10 -6.50
N GLN A 147 -2.75 -0.12 -5.20
CA GLN A 147 -2.57 -1.43 -4.59
C GLN A 147 -3.34 -1.54 -3.27
N PRO A 148 -4.18 -2.57 -3.08
CA PRO A 148 -4.66 -2.98 -1.77
C PRO A 148 -3.60 -3.86 -1.11
N VAL A 149 -3.13 -3.44 0.06
CA VAL A 149 -1.94 -4.02 0.69
C VAL A 149 -2.28 -4.64 2.02
N LEU A 150 -1.84 -5.88 2.21
CA LEU A 150 -1.71 -6.53 3.50
C LEU A 150 -0.28 -6.32 4.02
N GLN A 151 -0.16 -5.76 5.22
CA GLN A 151 1.11 -5.41 5.86
C GLN A 151 1.25 -6.12 7.21
N TYR A 152 2.44 -6.66 7.48
CA TYR A 152 2.94 -6.93 8.83
C TYR A 152 4.14 -6.05 9.11
N GLY A 153 4.31 -5.58 10.34
CA GLY A 153 5.41 -4.71 10.74
C GLY A 153 5.06 -3.23 10.69
N VAL A 154 6.07 -2.37 10.89
CA VAL A 154 5.92 -0.91 10.97
C VAL A 154 6.23 -0.27 9.63
N SER A 155 5.28 0.51 9.11
CA SER A 155 5.46 1.31 7.90
C SER A 155 4.98 2.75 8.12
N ALA A 156 4.99 3.54 7.05
CA ALA A 156 4.36 4.85 6.97
C ALA A 156 2.88 4.83 7.41
N ALA A 157 2.14 3.76 7.15
CA ALA A 157 0.75 3.63 7.59
C ALA A 157 0.62 3.38 9.10
N GLY A 158 1.71 3.14 9.83
CA GLY A 158 1.70 2.59 11.18
C GLY A 158 1.91 1.09 11.16
N GLY A 159 1.28 0.36 12.08
CA GLY A 159 1.40 -1.10 12.20
C GLY A 159 2.20 -1.52 13.44
N GLY A 160 2.84 -2.69 13.36
CA GLY A 160 3.52 -3.35 14.47
C GLY A 160 3.55 -4.86 14.26
N GLN A 161 3.63 -5.62 15.35
CA GLN A 161 3.63 -7.09 15.33
C GLN A 161 2.23 -7.69 15.05
N PHE A 162 1.53 -7.16 14.06
CA PHE A 162 0.20 -7.61 13.65
C PHE A 162 -0.03 -7.31 12.17
N TRP A 163 -0.99 -8.02 11.57
CA TRP A 163 -1.43 -7.76 10.20
C TRP A 163 -2.41 -6.59 10.13
N ALA A 164 -2.23 -5.70 9.17
CA ALA A 164 -3.17 -4.66 8.83
C ALA A 164 -3.36 -4.55 7.32
N VAL A 165 -4.54 -4.12 6.90
CA VAL A 165 -4.83 -3.83 5.50
C VAL A 165 -5.04 -2.33 5.29
N ALA A 166 -4.57 -1.82 4.15
CA ALA A 166 -4.84 -0.48 3.66
C ALA A 166 -4.73 -0.44 2.14
N SER A 167 -5.42 0.50 1.50
CA SER A 167 -5.23 0.77 0.08
C SER A 167 -4.30 1.96 -0.10
N TRP A 168 -3.39 1.83 -1.06
CA TRP A 168 -2.37 2.83 -1.35
C TRP A 168 -2.49 3.33 -2.78
N TYR A 169 -2.29 4.63 -2.94
CA TYR A 169 -1.95 5.24 -4.22
C TYR A 169 -0.60 5.92 -4.04
N ILE A 170 0.41 5.44 -4.75
CA ILE A 170 1.76 5.99 -4.64
C ILE A 170 2.12 6.64 -5.96
N ASN A 171 2.26 7.95 -5.92
CA ASN A 171 2.85 8.74 -6.99
C ASN A 171 4.32 9.05 -6.65
N LYS A 172 5.14 9.44 -7.65
CA LYS A 172 6.57 9.73 -7.45
C LYS A 172 6.86 10.69 -6.29
N GLY A 173 6.08 11.76 -6.17
CA GLY A 173 6.27 12.79 -5.15
C GLY A 173 5.49 12.58 -3.86
N THR A 174 4.37 11.85 -3.95
CA THR A 174 3.34 11.83 -2.90
C THR A 174 2.72 10.45 -2.76
N THR A 175 2.54 10.00 -1.52
CA THR A 175 1.95 8.72 -1.16
C THR A 175 0.65 8.96 -0.41
N PHE A 176 -0.43 8.36 -0.91
CA PHE A 176 -1.74 8.38 -0.27
C PHE A 176 -2.07 6.99 0.27
N VAL A 177 -2.64 6.94 1.47
CA VAL A 177 -2.99 5.68 2.12
C VAL A 177 -4.30 5.83 2.88
N THR A 178 -5.18 4.83 2.83
CA THR A 178 -6.35 4.77 3.72
C THR A 178 -5.92 4.53 5.17
N THR A 179 -6.80 4.77 6.13
CA THR A 179 -6.53 4.34 7.51
C THR A 179 -6.27 2.83 7.55
N PRO A 180 -5.17 2.34 8.16
CA PRO A 180 -4.93 0.91 8.26
C PRO A 180 -5.94 0.23 9.19
N ILE A 181 -6.35 -0.97 8.83
CA ILE A 181 -7.32 -1.76 9.60
C ILE A 181 -6.67 -3.08 9.98
N ALA A 182 -6.55 -3.34 11.28
CA ALA A 182 -5.99 -4.59 11.78
C ALA A 182 -6.86 -5.78 11.34
N VAL A 183 -6.19 -6.86 10.93
CA VAL A 183 -6.82 -8.12 10.52
C VAL A 183 -6.12 -9.30 11.21
N ASN A 184 -6.84 -10.41 11.38
CA ASN A 184 -6.30 -11.59 12.03
C ASN A 184 -5.81 -12.61 10.99
N PRO A 185 -4.77 -13.39 11.31
CA PRO A 185 -4.42 -14.59 10.56
C PRO A 185 -5.64 -15.48 10.30
N GLY A 186 -5.71 -16.08 9.11
CA GLY A 186 -6.83 -16.92 8.68
C GLY A 186 -8.04 -16.17 8.12
N ARG A 187 -8.09 -14.82 8.20
CA ARG A 187 -9.12 -14.03 7.51
C ARG A 187 -8.93 -14.15 6.00
N SER A 188 -10.01 -14.42 5.27
CA SER A 188 -10.04 -14.27 3.81
C SER A 188 -10.17 -12.79 3.43
N LEU A 189 -9.34 -12.33 2.51
CA LEU A 189 -9.32 -10.98 1.95
C LEU A 189 -9.73 -11.02 0.48
N GLN A 190 -10.58 -10.08 0.08
CA GLN A 190 -11.00 -9.91 -1.31
C GLN A 190 -10.47 -8.58 -1.81
N ALA A 191 -9.35 -8.61 -2.51
CA ALA A 191 -8.72 -7.42 -3.06
C ALA A 191 -9.24 -7.13 -4.46
N GLU A 192 -9.51 -5.86 -4.73
CA GLU A 192 -10.08 -5.42 -5.99
C GLU A 192 -9.52 -4.06 -6.40
N MET A 193 -9.18 -3.96 -7.68
CA MET A 193 -9.00 -2.71 -8.40
C MET A 193 -9.94 -2.68 -9.61
N GLN A 194 -10.60 -1.54 -9.84
CA GLN A 194 -11.56 -1.33 -10.92
C GLN A 194 -11.24 -0.04 -11.67
N LEU A 195 -11.46 -0.05 -12.99
CA LEU A 195 -11.50 1.14 -13.82
C LEU A 195 -12.93 1.69 -13.82
N ASP A 196 -13.15 2.78 -13.08
CA ASP A 196 -14.46 3.39 -12.89
C ASP A 196 -14.87 4.31 -14.05
N GLY A 197 -13.89 4.78 -14.84
CA GLY A 197 -14.16 5.65 -15.97
C GLY A 197 -12.92 6.06 -16.74
N THR A 198 -13.15 6.52 -17.98
CA THR A 198 -12.10 7.01 -18.87
C THR A 198 -12.46 8.40 -19.40
N GLY A 199 -11.43 9.21 -19.62
CA GLY A 199 -11.48 10.51 -20.29
C GLY A 199 -10.33 10.63 -21.28
N PRO A 200 -10.20 11.78 -21.98
CA PRO A 200 -9.11 11.99 -22.93
C PRO A 200 -7.72 11.88 -22.28
N GLY A 201 -7.09 10.71 -22.37
CA GLY A 201 -5.77 10.41 -21.80
C GLY A 201 -5.75 10.23 -20.28
N THR A 202 -6.91 10.06 -19.64
CA THR A 202 -7.04 10.02 -18.18
C THR A 202 -7.96 8.90 -17.72
N PHE A 203 -7.64 8.28 -16.59
CA PHE A 203 -8.30 7.08 -16.10
C PHE A 203 -8.67 7.22 -14.62
N ASN A 204 -9.86 6.76 -14.26
CA ASN A 204 -10.36 6.79 -12.89
C ASN A 204 -10.36 5.36 -12.34
N TYR A 205 -9.75 5.16 -11.19
CA TYR A 205 -9.62 3.86 -10.55
C TYR A 205 -10.16 3.88 -9.12
N SER A 206 -10.74 2.76 -8.73
CA SER A 206 -10.98 2.43 -7.33
C SER A 206 -10.13 1.24 -6.92
N CYS A 207 -9.71 1.23 -5.66
CA CYS A 207 -8.85 0.21 -5.07
C CYS A 207 -9.33 -0.09 -3.64
N SER A 208 -9.56 -1.36 -3.30
CA SER A 208 -10.06 -1.73 -1.97
C SER A 208 -9.84 -3.20 -1.61
N PHE A 209 -10.04 -3.50 -0.33
CA PHE A 209 -10.49 -4.82 0.11
C PHE A 209 -12.01 -4.78 0.25
N THR A 210 -12.75 -5.39 -0.68
CA THR A 210 -14.22 -5.26 -0.75
C THR A 210 -14.95 -5.83 0.45
N ASN A 211 -14.31 -6.73 1.19
CA ASN A 211 -14.81 -7.33 2.42
C ASN A 211 -14.20 -6.71 3.70
N VAL A 212 -13.56 -5.55 3.60
CA VAL A 212 -13.06 -4.74 4.71
C VAL A 212 -13.48 -3.28 4.51
N GLU A 213 -14.48 -2.83 5.27
CA GLU A 213 -14.95 -1.44 5.22
C GLU A 213 -13.83 -0.43 5.49
N GLY A 214 -13.90 0.75 4.86
CA GLY A 214 -12.93 1.83 5.08
C GLY A 214 -11.61 1.70 4.31
N THR A 215 -11.46 0.67 3.47
CA THR A 215 -10.28 0.48 2.62
C THR A 215 -10.44 1.04 1.21
N THR A 216 -11.61 1.56 0.83
CA THR A 216 -11.82 2.10 -0.52
C THR A 216 -11.02 3.38 -0.73
N LEU A 217 -10.19 3.37 -1.77
CA LEU A 217 -9.43 4.50 -2.27
C LEU A 217 -9.87 4.79 -3.70
N GLN A 218 -10.19 6.05 -4.00
CA GLN A 218 -10.54 6.51 -5.35
C GLN A 218 -9.45 7.43 -5.89
N VAL A 219 -9.05 7.22 -7.14
CA VAL A 219 -8.03 7.99 -7.85
C VAL A 219 -8.58 8.38 -9.20
N ASN A 220 -8.78 9.68 -9.42
CA ASN A 220 -9.35 10.22 -10.65
C ASN A 220 -8.28 10.94 -11.47
N GLY A 221 -8.32 10.73 -12.78
CA GLY A 221 -7.45 11.40 -13.73
C GLY A 221 -6.01 10.86 -13.79
N ALA A 222 -5.81 9.62 -13.31
CA ALA A 222 -4.53 8.93 -13.34
C ALA A 222 -4.11 8.56 -14.78
N LYS A 223 -2.86 8.12 -14.91
CA LYS A 223 -2.38 7.48 -16.14
C LYS A 223 -3.05 6.12 -16.33
N GLU A 224 -3.01 5.61 -17.56
CA GLU A 224 -3.43 4.22 -17.78
C GLU A 224 -2.48 3.27 -17.05
N LEU A 225 -3.04 2.39 -16.23
CA LEU A 225 -2.31 1.35 -15.53
C LEU A 225 -2.40 0.04 -16.33
N ARG A 226 -1.25 -0.45 -16.78
CA ARG A 226 -1.11 -1.54 -17.77
C ARG A 226 -0.36 -2.75 -17.22
N TRP A 227 0.46 -2.55 -16.20
CA TRP A 227 1.15 -3.62 -15.51
C TRP A 227 0.29 -4.13 -14.37
N ALA A 228 0.01 -5.43 -14.36
CA ALA A 228 -0.63 -6.12 -13.26
C ALA A 228 0.40 -7.00 -12.54
N THR A 229 0.49 -6.89 -11.21
CA THR A 229 1.48 -7.62 -10.42
C THR A 229 0.84 -8.23 -9.17
N LEU A 230 1.34 -9.40 -8.74
CA LEU A 230 1.13 -10.03 -7.43
C LEU A 230 2.50 -10.22 -6.78
N THR A 231 2.74 -9.69 -5.59
CA THR A 231 4.11 -9.61 -5.06
C THR A 231 4.20 -9.79 -3.54
N LEU A 232 5.37 -10.29 -3.14
CA LEU A 232 5.96 -10.16 -1.82
C LEU A 232 7.02 -9.06 -1.87
N GLU A 233 6.87 -8.06 -1.02
CA GLU A 233 7.87 -7.01 -0.77
C GLU A 233 8.22 -7.04 0.72
N ALA A 234 9.51 -7.00 1.06
CA ALA A 234 9.92 -7.14 2.46
C ALA A 234 11.18 -6.35 2.80
N TYR A 235 11.30 -5.96 4.07
CA TYR A 235 12.37 -5.13 4.59
C TYR A 235 12.83 -5.58 5.95
N ASN A 236 14.11 -5.32 6.24
CA ASN A 236 14.77 -5.69 7.50
C ASN A 236 14.60 -7.17 7.84
N ILE A 237 14.63 -8.03 6.81
CA ILE A 237 14.65 -9.48 6.97
C ILE A 237 16.07 -9.89 7.38
N THR A 238 16.16 -10.67 8.43
CA THR A 238 17.42 -11.15 9.02
C THR A 238 17.53 -12.66 8.97
N GLU A 239 16.40 -13.36 9.03
CA GLU A 239 16.30 -14.80 8.94
C GLU A 239 14.97 -15.25 8.32
N SER A 240 14.86 -16.51 7.93
CA SER A 240 13.63 -17.06 7.32
C SER A 240 12.39 -16.91 8.21
N ASP A 241 12.59 -16.96 9.53
CA ASP A 241 11.51 -16.86 10.53
C ASP A 241 10.94 -15.45 10.66
N ASP A 242 11.53 -14.45 9.98
CA ASP A 242 10.98 -13.11 9.80
C ASP A 242 9.84 -13.07 8.77
N TYR A 243 9.77 -14.07 7.88
CA TYR A 243 8.62 -14.27 7.01
C TYR A 243 7.51 -15.07 7.70
N PRO A 244 6.27 -14.99 7.20
CA PRO A 244 5.22 -15.91 7.61
C PRO A 244 5.60 -17.36 7.30
N ALA A 245 5.22 -18.29 8.17
CA ALA A 245 5.39 -19.71 7.85
C ALA A 245 4.46 -20.14 6.69
N GLY A 246 5.00 -20.95 5.77
CA GLY A 246 4.22 -21.60 4.70
C GLY A 246 4.19 -20.79 3.41
N SER A 247 2.99 -20.47 2.92
CA SER A 247 2.82 -19.77 1.65
C SER A 247 1.60 -18.86 1.66
N THR A 248 1.53 -17.95 0.69
CA THR A 248 0.34 -17.17 0.38
C THR A 248 -0.13 -17.50 -1.02
N VAL A 249 -1.41 -17.87 -1.12
CA VAL A 249 -2.04 -18.26 -2.39
C VAL A 249 -3.03 -17.17 -2.79
N PHE A 250 -2.70 -16.47 -3.88
CA PHE A 250 -3.60 -15.58 -4.60
C PHE A 250 -4.48 -16.41 -5.50
N SER A 251 -5.73 -16.58 -5.12
CA SER A 251 -6.70 -17.50 -5.74
C SER A 251 -7.89 -16.73 -6.32
N GLY A 252 -8.53 -17.33 -7.33
CA GLY A 252 -9.62 -16.64 -8.04
C GLY A 252 -9.14 -15.33 -8.67
N THR A 253 -7.88 -15.29 -9.12
CA THR A 253 -7.27 -14.10 -9.68
C THR A 253 -7.85 -13.85 -11.07
N ASN A 254 -8.52 -12.71 -11.25
CA ASN A 254 -9.11 -12.31 -12.52
C ASN A 254 -8.57 -10.95 -12.96
N ILE A 255 -8.13 -10.88 -14.21
CA ILE A 255 -7.90 -9.65 -14.95
C ILE A 255 -8.92 -9.61 -16.08
N GLN A 256 -9.77 -8.58 -16.09
CA GLN A 256 -10.77 -8.40 -17.13
C GLN A 256 -10.53 -7.07 -17.84
N TYR A 257 -10.73 -7.03 -19.15
CA TYR A 257 -10.73 -5.78 -19.87
C TYR A 257 -12.00 -4.96 -19.59
N SER A 258 -11.93 -3.64 -19.84
CA SER A 258 -13.07 -2.72 -19.70
C SER A 258 -14.30 -3.08 -20.54
N ASN A 259 -14.12 -3.89 -21.59
CA ASN A 259 -15.21 -4.42 -22.43
C ASN A 259 -15.81 -5.74 -21.91
N GLY A 260 -15.37 -6.23 -20.74
CA GLY A 260 -15.84 -7.47 -20.12
C GLY A 260 -15.18 -8.75 -20.64
N SER A 261 -14.30 -8.68 -21.63
CA SER A 261 -13.55 -9.85 -22.09
C SER A 261 -12.31 -10.12 -21.23
N PHE A 262 -11.83 -11.35 -21.26
CA PHE A 262 -10.61 -11.77 -20.58
C PHE A 262 -9.43 -11.76 -21.55
N PRO A 263 -8.28 -11.15 -21.21
CA PRO A 263 -7.08 -11.22 -22.04
C PRO A 263 -6.59 -12.65 -22.20
N ASN A 264 -6.11 -12.99 -23.40
CA ASN A 264 -5.22 -14.15 -23.54
C ASN A 264 -3.82 -13.73 -23.11
N MET A 265 -3.34 -14.26 -21.99
CA MET A 265 -2.09 -13.83 -21.36
C MET A 265 -1.37 -14.98 -20.68
N GLN A 266 -0.08 -14.77 -20.41
CA GLN A 266 0.74 -15.61 -19.56
C GLN A 266 1.43 -14.73 -18.52
N TRP A 267 1.42 -15.17 -17.27
CA TRP A 267 2.15 -14.52 -16.20
C TRP A 267 3.66 -14.73 -16.39
N SER A 268 4.44 -13.70 -16.09
CA SER A 268 5.90 -13.80 -15.94
C SER A 268 6.24 -13.82 -14.46
N VAL A 269 7.28 -14.57 -14.09
CA VAL A 269 7.69 -14.75 -12.69
C VAL A 269 9.09 -14.25 -12.46
N VAL A 270 9.30 -13.63 -11.30
CA VAL A 270 10.61 -13.35 -10.74
C VAL A 270 10.69 -13.98 -9.35
N ASN A 271 11.77 -14.74 -9.12
CA ASN A 271 12.01 -15.51 -7.90
C ASN A 271 13.30 -15.03 -7.24
N ASP A 272 13.42 -15.31 -5.94
CA ASP A 272 14.66 -15.14 -5.19
C ASP A 272 15.16 -16.49 -4.66
N PRO A 273 15.82 -17.29 -5.52
CA PRO A 273 16.29 -18.62 -5.14
C PRO A 273 17.44 -18.59 -4.13
N ALA A 274 18.10 -17.44 -3.94
CA ALA A 274 19.18 -17.32 -2.97
C ALA A 274 18.63 -17.41 -1.53
N ASP A 275 17.48 -16.78 -1.31
CA ASP A 275 16.78 -16.77 -0.02
C ASP A 275 15.70 -17.86 0.07
N GLY A 276 15.56 -18.71 -0.95
CA GLY A 276 14.59 -19.81 -0.99
C GLY A 276 13.15 -19.37 -1.30
N LEU A 277 12.97 -18.10 -1.65
CA LEU A 277 11.68 -17.47 -1.89
C LEU A 277 11.26 -17.64 -3.35
N SER A 278 9.99 -18.00 -3.58
CA SER A 278 9.53 -18.26 -4.94
C SER A 278 8.06 -17.92 -5.16
N THR A 279 7.77 -17.47 -6.37
CA THR A 279 6.43 -17.36 -6.93
C THR A 279 6.22 -18.48 -7.94
N ASN A 280 5.09 -19.16 -7.84
CA ASN A 280 4.70 -20.24 -8.73
C ASN A 280 3.31 -19.96 -9.31
N ILE A 281 3.18 -20.07 -10.63
CA ILE A 281 1.89 -20.01 -11.32
C ILE A 281 1.28 -21.42 -11.25
N ASN A 282 0.27 -21.59 -10.40
CA ASN A 282 -0.43 -22.87 -10.26
C ASN A 282 -1.52 -23.05 -11.32
N VAL A 283 -2.21 -21.96 -11.66
CA VAL A 283 -3.19 -21.89 -12.75
C VAL A 283 -2.90 -20.63 -13.55
N GLU A 284 -2.59 -20.82 -14.83
CA GLU A 284 -2.20 -19.77 -15.78
C GLU A 284 -3.42 -18.97 -16.30
N GLY A 285 -3.16 -17.78 -16.84
CA GLY A 285 -4.14 -16.99 -17.58
C GLY A 285 -4.75 -15.84 -16.77
N SER A 286 -5.80 -15.25 -17.33
CA SER A 286 -6.47 -14.05 -16.80
C SER A 286 -7.76 -14.32 -16.03
N SER A 287 -8.24 -15.56 -16.02
CA SER A 287 -9.49 -15.93 -15.34
C SER A 287 -9.26 -17.10 -14.39
N ASN A 288 -9.68 -16.93 -13.14
CA ASN A 288 -9.48 -17.88 -12.06
C ASN A 288 -8.03 -18.38 -11.93
N ALA A 289 -7.07 -17.50 -12.24
CA ALA A 289 -5.66 -17.82 -12.07
C ALA A 289 -5.34 -18.03 -10.59
N MET A 290 -4.31 -18.82 -10.34
CA MET A 290 -3.85 -19.15 -9.00
C MET A 290 -2.34 -19.03 -8.97
N ILE A 291 -1.85 -18.14 -8.11
CA ILE A 291 -0.43 -17.84 -7.95
C ILE A 291 -0.07 -18.05 -6.48
N THR A 292 0.99 -18.80 -6.21
CA THR A 292 1.49 -19.06 -4.86
C THR A 292 2.83 -18.39 -4.66
N ILE A 293 2.96 -17.62 -3.58
CA ILE A 293 4.24 -17.16 -3.04
C ILE A 293 4.62 -18.06 -1.87
N THR A 294 5.81 -18.67 -1.95
CA THR A 294 6.41 -19.50 -0.90
C THR A 294 7.51 -18.70 -0.20
N TYR A 295 7.47 -18.71 1.14
CA TYR A 295 8.48 -18.10 2.02
C TYR A 295 9.60 -19.07 2.38
#